data_AF-A0A922LCV2-F1
#
_entry.id   AF-A0A922LCV2-F1
#
_cell.length_a   1.000
_cell.length_b   1.000
_cell.length_c   1.000
_cell.angle_alpha   90.00
_cell.angle_beta   90.00
_cell.angle_gamma   90.00
#
_symmetry.space_group_name_H-M   'P 1'
#
loop_
_entity.id
_entity.type
_entity.pdbx_description
1 polymer ?
#
loop_
_entity_poly.entity_id
_entity_poly.type
_entity_poly.pdbx_seq_one_letter_code
_entity_poly.pdbx_strand_id
1 'polypeptide(L)'
;MPDNRSSSSINELMAQADAMRMIQPEGSYEWFDDMIPKAKKLLQQIQREQAIYGNGDGDGMTTKLFNKVRDCCDTFDNWIRQLQRIRDDLEKQKGNILKSEMNRLSIHNGAYGAFRGFLGK
;
A
#
# COMPACT_ATOMS: atom_id res chain seq x y z
N MET A 1 8.66 12.58 -38.81
CA MET A 1 7.58 12.97 -37.88
C MET A 1 7.97 12.43 -36.51
N PRO A 2 8.08 13.24 -35.46
CA PRO A 2 8.42 12.72 -34.14
C PRO A 2 7.20 11.98 -33.55
N ASP A 3 7.45 10.79 -33.01
CA ASP A 3 6.44 9.88 -32.48
C ASP A 3 5.71 10.46 -31.26
N ASN A 4 4.47 10.90 -31.46
CA ASN A 4 3.57 11.41 -30.42
C ASN A 4 3.00 10.31 -29.49
N ARG A 5 3.62 9.13 -29.43
CA ARG A 5 3.12 7.95 -28.68
C ARG A 5 3.51 7.94 -27.22
N SER A 6 4.67 8.50 -26.88
CA SER A 6 5.23 8.38 -25.52
C SER A 6 4.56 9.36 -24.53
N SER A 7 4.22 10.58 -24.97
CA SER A 7 3.58 11.60 -24.13
C SER A 7 2.14 11.25 -23.76
N SER A 8 1.43 10.53 -24.64
CA SER A 8 0.13 9.89 -24.32
C SER A 8 0.30 8.89 -23.18
N SER A 9 1.37 8.08 -23.24
CA SER A 9 1.63 7.01 -22.27
C SER A 9 1.83 7.53 -20.84
N ILE A 10 2.63 8.57 -20.62
CA ILE A 10 2.88 9.05 -19.25
C ILE A 10 1.66 9.73 -18.62
N ASN A 11 0.85 10.44 -19.41
CA ASN A 11 -0.39 11.05 -18.93
C ASN A 11 -1.44 9.98 -18.58
N GLU A 12 -1.51 8.89 -19.36
CA GLU A 12 -2.36 7.75 -19.05
C GLU A 12 -1.94 7.05 -17.75
N LEU A 13 -0.64 6.87 -17.53
CA LEU A 13 -0.12 6.27 -16.29
C LEU A 13 -0.43 7.15 -15.06
N MET A 14 -0.29 8.47 -15.19
CA MET A 14 -0.68 9.41 -14.13
C MET A 14 -2.19 9.34 -13.84
N ALA A 15 -3.02 9.28 -14.89
CA ALA A 15 -4.47 9.15 -14.72
C ALA A 15 -4.85 7.82 -14.04
N GLN A 16 -4.16 6.72 -14.35
CA GLN A 16 -4.34 5.44 -13.66
C GLN A 16 -3.94 5.54 -12.18
N ALA A 17 -2.86 6.25 -11.86
CA ALA A 17 -2.43 6.46 -10.47
C ALA A 17 -3.47 7.26 -9.68
N ASP A 18 -4.02 8.32 -10.28
CA ASP A 18 -5.09 9.11 -9.66
C ASP A 18 -6.38 8.29 -9.50
N ALA A 19 -6.77 7.50 -10.51
CA ALA A 19 -7.92 6.61 -10.41
C ALA A 19 -7.74 5.58 -9.27
N MET A 20 -6.54 5.01 -9.15
CA MET A 20 -6.22 4.04 -8.10
C MET A 20 -6.31 4.67 -6.69
N ARG A 21 -5.91 5.93 -6.54
CA ARG A 21 -6.01 6.67 -5.28
C ARG A 21 -7.44 6.98 -4.85
N MET A 22 -8.38 7.04 -5.78
CA MET A 22 -9.80 7.29 -5.49
C MET A 22 -10.51 6.05 -4.93
N ILE A 23 -9.90 4.87 -5.04
CA ILE A 23 -10.45 3.63 -4.50
C ILE A 23 -10.36 3.68 -2.98
N GLN A 24 -11.50 3.54 -2.31
CA GLN A 24 -11.53 3.44 -0.86
C GLN A 24 -10.96 2.09 -0.41
N PRO A 25 -10.10 2.05 0.63
CA PRO A 25 -9.60 0.80 1.16
C PRO A 25 -10.74 -0.07 1.71
N GLU A 26 -10.84 -1.31 1.24
CA GLU A 26 -11.86 -2.27 1.68
C GLU A 26 -11.57 -2.86 3.08
N GLY A 27 -10.41 -2.52 3.66
CA GLY A 27 -10.05 -2.91 5.04
C GLY A 27 -9.66 -4.38 5.23
N SER A 28 -9.64 -5.18 4.15
CA SER A 28 -9.18 -6.58 4.20
C SER A 28 -7.68 -6.69 3.87
N TYR A 29 -6.99 -7.65 4.50
CA TYR A 29 -5.57 -7.89 4.24
C TYR A 29 -5.29 -8.28 2.79
N GLU A 30 -6.15 -9.12 2.21
CA GLU A 30 -6.06 -9.56 0.83
C GLU A 30 -6.12 -8.38 -0.14
N TRP A 31 -6.99 -7.40 0.15
CA TRP A 31 -7.06 -6.19 -0.65
C TRP A 31 -5.75 -5.38 -0.59
N PHE A 32 -5.14 -5.22 0.60
CA PHE A 32 -3.85 -4.54 0.71
C PHE A 32 -2.71 -5.32 0.04
N ASP A 33 -2.71 -6.65 0.17
CA ASP A 33 -1.72 -7.55 -0.42
C ASP A 33 -1.77 -7.52 -1.95
N ASP A 34 -2.94 -7.27 -2.53
CA ASP A 34 -3.12 -7.10 -3.97
C ASP A 34 -2.83 -5.66 -4.44
N MET A 35 -3.32 -4.65 -3.71
CA MET A 35 -3.28 -3.26 -4.16
C MET A 35 -1.91 -2.61 -4.00
N ILE A 36 -1.18 -2.88 -2.91
CA ILE A 36 0.15 -2.28 -2.68
C ILE A 36 1.15 -2.68 -3.78
N PRO A 37 1.27 -3.97 -4.18
CA PRO A 37 2.17 -4.34 -5.27
C PRO A 37 1.75 -3.76 -6.63
N LYS A 38 0.44 -3.69 -6.93
CA LYS A 38 -0.07 -3.05 -8.16
C LYS A 38 0.30 -1.57 -8.21
N ALA A 39 0.10 -0.86 -7.11
CA ALA A 39 0.45 0.55 -6.99
C ALA A 39 1.97 0.78 -7.15
N LYS A 40 2.80 -0.06 -6.51
CA LYS A 40 4.27 0.02 -6.65
C LYS A 40 4.73 -0.23 -8.08
N LYS A 41 4.15 -1.19 -8.80
CA LYS A 41 4.46 -1.44 -10.21
C LYS A 41 4.13 -0.23 -11.08
N LEU A 42 2.96 0.37 -10.87
CA LEU A 42 2.55 1.57 -11.61
C LEU A 42 3.47 2.76 -11.31
N LEU A 43 3.85 2.97 -10.04
CA LEU A 43 4.82 4.00 -9.65
C LEU A 43 6.17 3.80 -10.35
N GLN A 44 6.68 2.56 -10.37
CA GLN A 44 7.93 2.24 -11.07
C GLN A 44 7.86 2.51 -12.58
N GLN A 45 6.71 2.22 -13.21
CA GLN A 45 6.49 2.54 -14.63
C GLN A 45 6.53 4.05 -14.87
N ILE A 46 5.83 4.85 -14.07
CA ILE A 46 5.82 6.32 -14.18
C ILE A 46 7.24 6.88 -14.02
N GLN A 47 7.98 6.42 -13.00
CA GLN A 47 9.37 6.85 -12.75
C GLN A 47 10.32 6.46 -13.89
N ARG A 48 10.13 5.28 -14.49
CA ARG A 48 10.92 4.84 -15.64
C ARG A 48 10.67 5.72 -16.86
N GLU A 49 9.41 6.00 -17.18
CA GLU A 49 9.07 6.90 -18.28
C GLU A 49 9.64 8.30 -18.02
N GLN A 50 9.50 8.83 -16.79
CA GLN A 50 10.11 10.11 -16.39
C GLN A 50 11.63 10.15 -16.62
N ALA A 51 12.34 9.06 -16.30
CA ALA A 51 13.79 8.97 -16.47
C ALA A 51 14.22 8.91 -17.94
N ILE A 52 13.46 8.20 -18.78
CA ILE A 52 13.70 8.14 -20.24
C ILE A 52 13.62 9.54 -20.85
N TYR A 53 12.66 10.36 -20.41
CA TYR A 53 12.55 11.75 -20.84
C TYR A 53 13.62 12.68 -20.28
N GLY A 54 14.10 12.44 -19.06
CA GLY A 54 15.12 13.27 -18.41
C GLY A 54 16.52 13.12 -19.01
N ASN A 55 16.81 11.97 -19.63
CA ASN A 55 18.16 11.60 -20.10
C ASN A 55 18.44 11.93 -21.57
N GLY A 56 17.56 12.66 -22.25
CA GLY A 56 17.82 13.17 -23.60
C GLY A 56 17.52 12.21 -24.76
N ASP A 57 17.06 10.99 -24.47
CA ASP A 57 16.61 10.02 -25.49
C ASP A 57 15.14 10.23 -25.91
N GLY A 58 14.36 10.99 -25.13
CA GLY A 58 12.97 11.33 -25.41
C GLY A 58 12.82 12.79 -25.84
N ASP A 59 12.45 13.02 -27.10
CA ASP A 59 12.05 14.35 -27.58
C ASP A 59 10.82 14.85 -26.78
N GLY A 60 10.91 16.03 -26.17
CA GLY A 60 9.73 16.85 -25.88
C GLY A 60 9.05 16.82 -24.50
N MET A 61 9.69 16.38 -23.41
CA MET A 61 9.09 16.59 -22.07
C MET A 61 9.27 18.05 -21.62
N THR A 62 8.20 18.84 -21.65
CA THR A 62 8.25 20.21 -21.10
C THR A 62 8.56 20.17 -19.59
N THR A 63 9.28 21.18 -19.08
CA THR A 63 9.54 21.33 -17.63
C THR A 63 8.24 21.27 -16.81
N LYS A 64 7.14 21.79 -17.36
CA LYS A 64 5.81 21.74 -16.75
C LYS A 64 5.31 20.30 -16.60
N LEU A 65 5.46 19.47 -17.63
CA LEU A 65 5.05 18.07 -17.58
C LEU A 65 5.95 17.26 -16.63
N PHE A 66 7.27 17.53 -16.65
CA PHE A 66 8.21 16.89 -15.73
C PHE A 66 7.84 17.13 -14.26
N ASN A 67 7.55 18.39 -13.90
CA ASN A 67 7.14 18.74 -12.55
C ASN A 67 5.82 18.05 -12.17
N LYS A 68 4.85 18.01 -13.08
CA LYS A 68 3.58 17.29 -12.84
C LYS A 68 3.78 15.80 -12.57
N VAL A 69 4.65 15.14 -13.34
CA VAL A 69 4.96 13.72 -13.13
C VAL A 69 5.63 13.51 -11.79
N ARG A 70 6.61 14.36 -11.43
CA ARG A 70 7.27 14.31 -10.12
C ARG A 70 6.26 14.44 -8.98
N ASP A 71 5.37 15.44 -9.05
CA ASP A 71 4.38 15.67 -8.01
C ASP A 71 3.36 14.50 -7.92
N CYS A 72 3.03 13.87 -9.05
CA CYS A 72 2.24 12.64 -9.10
C CYS A 72 2.97 11.47 -8.42
N CYS A 73 4.25 11.24 -8.73
CA CYS A 73 5.08 10.23 -8.09
C CYS A 73 5.14 10.41 -6.57
N ASP A 74 5.40 11.63 -6.09
CA ASP A 74 5.49 11.94 -4.66
C ASP A 74 4.16 11.69 -3.94
N THR A 75 3.06 12.13 -4.56
CA THR A 75 1.72 11.94 -3.99
C THR A 75 1.33 10.46 -3.96
N PHE A 76 1.67 9.72 -5.03
CA PHE A 76 1.35 8.31 -5.14
C PHE A 76 2.21 7.45 -4.21
N ASP A 77 3.50 7.76 -4.04
CA ASP A 77 4.36 7.11 -3.04
C ASP A 77 3.84 7.33 -1.62
N ASN A 78 3.44 8.56 -1.28
CA ASN A 78 2.84 8.86 0.02
C ASN A 78 1.56 8.05 0.26
N TRP A 79 0.70 7.92 -0.75
CA TRP A 79 -0.50 7.09 -0.67
C TRP A 79 -0.16 5.61 -0.45
N ILE A 80 0.81 5.06 -1.18
CA ILE A 80 1.30 3.68 -0.97
C ILE A 80 1.79 3.49 0.47
N ARG A 81 2.56 4.44 1.01
CA ARG A 81 3.02 4.38 2.41
C ARG A 81 1.88 4.41 3.41
N GLN A 82 0.81 5.17 3.14
CA GLN A 82 -0.38 5.17 3.99
C GLN A 82 -1.07 3.81 3.98
N LEU A 83 -1.24 3.19 2.81
CA LEU A 83 -1.79 1.84 2.70
C LEU A 83 -0.97 0.81 3.48
N GLN A 84 0.37 0.88 3.38
CA GLN A 84 1.26 0.01 4.15
C GLN A 84 1.08 0.19 5.66
N ARG A 85 1.01 1.44 6.14
CA ARG A 85 0.77 1.71 7.57
C ARG A 85 -0.56 1.15 8.05
N ILE A 86 -1.63 1.32 7.27
CA ILE A 86 -2.96 0.80 7.62
C ILE A 86 -2.92 -0.74 7.70
N ARG A 87 -2.29 -1.39 6.73
CA ARG A 87 -2.10 -2.85 6.72
C ARG A 87 -1.34 -3.32 7.98
N ASP A 88 -0.23 -2.67 8.31
CA ASP A 88 0.59 -3.02 9.46
C ASP A 88 -0.16 -2.80 10.79
N ASP A 89 -0.99 -1.76 10.87
CA ASP A 89 -1.80 -1.47 12.05
C ASP A 89 -2.95 -2.47 12.22
N LEU A 90 -3.57 -2.91 11.13
CA LEU A 90 -4.51 -4.03 11.16
C LEU A 90 -3.81 -5.29 11.71
N GLU A 91 -2.61 -5.59 11.23
CA GLU A 91 -1.85 -6.77 11.66
C GLU A 91 -1.54 -6.74 13.17
N LYS A 92 -1.13 -5.57 13.68
CA LYS A 92 -0.94 -5.36 15.13
C LYS A 92 -2.23 -5.56 15.91
N GLN A 93 -3.36 -5.05 15.42
CA GLN A 93 -4.66 -5.24 16.08
C GLN A 93 -5.04 -6.72 16.17
N LYS A 94 -4.85 -7.48 15.08
CA LYS A 94 -5.06 -8.94 15.06
C LYS A 94 -4.17 -9.64 16.11
N GLY A 95 -2.89 -9.28 16.17
CA GLY A 95 -1.96 -9.83 17.16
C GLY A 95 -2.37 -9.54 18.60
N ASN A 96 -2.85 -8.32 18.88
CA ASN A 96 -3.30 -7.92 20.22
C ASN A 96 -4.58 -8.65 20.64
N ILE A 97 -5.54 -8.83 19.74
CA ILE A 97 -6.77 -9.60 19.99
C ILE A 97 -6.43 -11.04 20.32
N LEU A 98 -5.58 -11.69 19.52
CA LEU A 98 -5.14 -13.07 19.76
C LEU A 98 -4.44 -13.22 21.11
N LYS A 99 -3.54 -12.30 21.47
CA LYS A 99 -2.87 -12.30 22.77
C LYS A 99 -3.86 -12.13 23.92
N SER A 100 -4.85 -11.25 23.77
CA SER A 100 -5.90 -11.03 24.78
C SER A 100 -6.75 -12.29 24.98
N GLU A 101 -7.18 -12.93 23.90
CA GLU A 101 -7.95 -14.19 23.98
C GLU A 101 -7.13 -15.34 24.58
N MET A 102 -5.86 -15.49 24.18
CA MET A 102 -4.96 -16.49 24.78
C MET A 102 -4.76 -16.26 26.28
N ASN A 103 -4.59 -15.00 26.69
CA ASN A 103 -4.46 -14.65 28.10
C ASN A 103 -5.75 -14.97 28.87
N ARG A 104 -6.91 -14.64 28.31
CA ARG A 104 -8.22 -14.97 28.89
C ARG A 104 -8.40 -16.48 29.07
N LEU A 105 -8.07 -17.27 28.05
CA LEU A 105 -8.13 -18.74 28.10
C LEU A 105 -7.14 -19.32 29.12
N SER A 106 -5.94 -18.75 29.22
CA SER A 106 -4.92 -19.16 30.19
C SER A 106 -5.38 -18.91 31.64
N ILE A 107 -5.92 -17.71 31.92
CA ILE A 107 -6.49 -17.37 33.24
C ILE A 107 -7.66 -18.30 33.58
N HIS A 108 -8.57 -18.52 32.61
CA HIS A 108 -9.70 -19.42 32.80
C HIS A 108 -9.24 -20.86 33.12
N ASN A 109 -8.30 -21.41 32.36
CA ASN A 109 -7.77 -22.76 32.62
C ASN A 109 -7.02 -22.86 33.95
N GLY A 110 -6.27 -21.81 34.34
CA GLY A 110 -5.61 -21.74 35.64
C GLY A 110 -6.62 -21.73 36.80
N ALA A 111 -7.71 -20.98 36.67
CA ALA A 111 -8.78 -20.93 37.66
C ALA A 111 -9.49 -22.29 37.81
N TYR A 112 -9.78 -22.98 36.71
CA TYR A 112 -10.38 -24.33 36.74
C TYR A 112 -9.43 -25.38 37.35
N GLY A 113 -8.12 -25.31 37.06
CA GLY A 113 -7.12 -26.19 37.67
C GLY A 113 -7.00 -25.99 39.19
N ALA A 114 -7.02 -24.75 39.65
CA ALA A 114 -7.00 -24.41 41.07
C ALA A 114 -8.29 -24.87 41.79
N PHE A 115 -9.46 -24.71 41.16
CA PHE A 115 -10.74 -25.15 41.74
C PHE A 115 -10.83 -26.68 41.86
N ARG A 116 -10.31 -27.43 40.88
CA ARG A 116 -10.29 -28.90 40.91
C ARG A 116 -9.33 -29.45 41.97
N GLY A 117 -8.21 -28.78 42.19
CA GLY A 117 -7.26 -29.13 43.27
C GLY A 117 -7.78 -28.82 44.67
N PHE A 118 -8.73 -27.87 44.79
CA PHE A 118 -9.34 -27.50 46.07
C PHE A 118 -10.51 -28.41 46.47
N LEU A 119 -11.29 -28.92 45.50
CA LEU A 119 -12.42 -29.84 45.73
C LEU A 119 -12.06 -31.33 45.62
N GLY A 120 -10.82 -31.66 45.23
CA GLY A 120 -10.32 -33.02 45.08
C GLY A 120 -9.40 -33.45 46.23
N LYS A 121 -9.95 -33.57 47.44
CA LYS A 121 -9.38 -34.35 48.55
C LYS A 121 -10.50 -34.98 49.36
#